data_AF-A0A0K8P307-F1
#
_entry.id   AF-A0A0K8P307-F1
#
_cell.length_a   1.000
_cell.length_b   1.000
_cell.length_c   1.000
_cell.angle_alpha   90.00
_cell.angle_beta   90.00
_cell.angle_gamma   90.00
#
_symmetry.space_group_name_H-M   'P 1'
#
loop_
_entity.id
_entity.type
_entity.pdbx_description
1 polymer ?
#
loop_
_entity_poly.entity_id
_entity_poly.type
_entity_poly.pdbx_seq_one_letter_code
_entity_poly.pdbx_strand_id
1 'polypeptide(L)'
;MATRQQAAGPTPPAEHLGPLGRLGRRRLLAAAALFAAGPWPAPAAAAAGAPALLLATEDGPHVDPREHLVSEKYDGVRAHWDGRQFRFRSGRTIAAPDEFLAWLPPGTALDGELWLGRRRFDALSGLVRRATPSDPAWRALRYLLFELPGGAPRFDERVRQLQALAAARPGSPLQAVEQRRVADRAELMRLLDETVRAGGEGLMLHRADAPYRTGRSELLVKLKPQFDAEGVVVAHLPGQGRHAGRLGALELRLADGRRLRLGTGFSDAERDTPPPLGSIVSFRYRERTPSGLPRFASFLRVREEP
;
A
#
# COMPACT_ATOMS: atom_id res chain seq x y z
N MET A 1 36.42 49.78 49.39
CA MET A 1 36.77 50.05 47.98
C MET A 1 35.47 50.40 47.26
N ALA A 2 35.17 51.70 47.10
CA ALA A 2 35.36 52.46 45.85
C ALA A 2 34.45 51.93 44.72
N THR A 3 33.18 52.35 44.56
CA THR A 3 32.60 53.66 44.12
C THR A 3 32.73 53.94 42.62
N ARG A 4 31.59 54.33 42.03
CA ARG A 4 31.31 55.20 40.84
C ARG A 4 30.71 54.50 39.61
N GLN A 5 29.83 55.10 38.79
CA GLN A 5 28.91 56.27 38.85
C GLN A 5 28.32 56.38 37.43
N GLN A 6 27.05 56.79 37.28
CA GLN A 6 26.47 57.63 36.20
C GLN A 6 24.98 57.32 36.04
N ALA A 7 24.10 58.22 35.60
CA ALA A 7 23.78 59.61 35.91
C ALA A 7 22.45 59.86 35.16
N ALA A 8 21.54 60.63 35.77
CA ALA A 8 20.20 60.91 35.26
C ALA A 8 20.12 62.24 34.46
N GLY A 9 19.06 62.44 33.67
CA GLY A 9 18.63 63.77 33.20
C GLY A 9 17.74 63.79 31.94
N PRO A 10 16.83 64.78 31.75
CA PRO A 10 15.40 64.54 31.47
C PRO A 10 14.76 65.25 30.23
N THR A 11 13.47 64.90 30.00
CA THR A 11 12.24 65.45 29.31
C THR A 11 12.17 66.95 28.84
N PRO A 12 11.10 67.50 28.13
CA PRO A 12 9.89 66.99 27.40
C PRO A 12 9.52 67.79 26.06
N PRO A 13 8.24 68.14 25.63
CA PRO A 13 7.76 68.00 24.21
C PRO A 13 7.02 69.26 23.59
N ALA A 14 6.14 69.03 22.59
CA ALA A 14 5.02 69.84 22.00
C ALA A 14 5.24 70.32 20.54
N GLU A 15 4.52 69.79 19.52
CA GLU A 15 3.17 70.11 19.00
C GLU A 15 3.03 71.46 18.25
N HIS A 16 2.61 71.40 16.98
CA HIS A 16 1.80 72.45 16.34
C HIS A 16 0.92 71.90 15.20
N LEU A 17 -0.40 72.07 15.36
CA LEU A 17 -1.47 71.82 14.39
C LEU A 17 -1.70 73.03 13.48
N GLY A 18 -2.11 72.80 12.22
CA GLY A 18 -2.65 73.80 11.30
C GLY A 18 -3.88 73.25 10.52
N PRO A 19 -4.98 74.00 10.35
CA PRO A 19 -6.24 73.45 9.81
C PRO A 19 -6.62 73.86 8.36
N LEU A 20 -7.29 72.92 7.69
CA LEU A 20 -8.42 72.97 6.73
C LEU A 20 -8.71 74.22 5.85
N GLY A 21 -8.77 73.99 4.53
CA GLY A 21 -9.44 74.84 3.53
C GLY A 21 -10.40 74.03 2.63
N ARG A 22 -11.59 74.58 2.38
CA ARG A 22 -12.76 74.01 1.67
C ARG A 22 -12.82 74.38 0.17
N LEU A 23 -13.74 73.70 -0.55
CA LEU A 23 -14.38 74.03 -1.85
C LEU A 23 -13.50 73.78 -3.09
N GLY A 24 -13.97 73.30 -4.25
CA GLY A 24 -15.29 72.97 -4.75
C GLY A 24 -15.16 72.76 -6.28
N ARG A 25 -15.87 71.75 -6.81
CA ARG A 25 -16.26 71.47 -8.21
C ARG A 25 -15.51 72.18 -9.36
N ARG A 26 -14.93 71.39 -10.27
CA ARG A 26 -15.10 71.54 -11.73
C ARG A 26 -14.76 70.22 -12.46
N ARG A 27 -15.71 69.78 -13.29
CA ARG A 27 -15.63 68.62 -14.18
C ARG A 27 -14.66 68.90 -15.32
N LEU A 28 -13.80 67.95 -15.68
CA LEU A 28 -13.34 67.74 -17.05
C LEU A 28 -13.15 66.23 -17.28
N LEU A 29 -13.77 65.76 -18.35
CA LEU A 29 -13.72 64.41 -18.90
C LEU A 29 -12.35 64.16 -19.56
N ALA A 30 -11.76 62.98 -19.35
CA ALA A 30 -10.85 62.34 -20.32
C ALA A 30 -10.80 60.84 -20.03
N ALA A 31 -10.68 60.07 -21.11
CA ALA A 31 -11.09 58.68 -21.23
C ALA A 31 -10.02 57.64 -20.82
N ALA A 32 -10.53 56.41 -20.70
CA ALA A 32 -9.88 55.13 -21.04
C ALA A 32 -8.84 54.54 -20.06
N ALA A 33 -9.27 53.53 -19.30
CA ALA A 33 -8.81 52.15 -19.46
C ALA A 33 -9.63 51.23 -18.53
N LEU A 34 -10.65 50.55 -19.07
CA LEU A 34 -11.18 49.35 -18.41
C LEU A 34 -10.17 48.23 -18.63
N PHE A 35 -9.27 48.01 -17.67
CA PHE A 35 -8.76 46.67 -17.44
C PHE A 35 -9.83 45.93 -16.65
N ALA A 36 -10.65 45.17 -17.37
CA ALA A 36 -11.48 44.14 -16.77
C ALA A 36 -10.55 43.14 -16.07
N ALA A 37 -10.45 43.24 -14.74
CA ALA A 37 -9.98 42.15 -13.90
C ALA A 37 -11.03 41.05 -13.95
N GLY A 38 -11.03 40.27 -15.05
CA GLY A 38 -11.74 39.02 -15.10
C GLY A 38 -11.12 38.07 -14.07
N PRO A 39 -11.92 37.31 -13.30
CA PRO A 39 -11.37 36.31 -12.39
C PRO A 39 -10.57 35.32 -13.23
N TRP A 40 -9.25 35.31 -13.03
CA TRP A 40 -8.40 34.27 -13.59
C TRP A 40 -8.90 32.95 -12.99
N PRO A 41 -9.44 32.02 -13.79
CA PRO A 41 -9.81 30.74 -13.24
C PRO A 41 -8.51 30.09 -12.77
N ALA A 42 -8.39 29.86 -11.46
CA ALA A 42 -7.39 28.95 -10.95
C ALA A 42 -7.53 27.64 -11.72
N PRO A 43 -6.45 27.04 -12.25
CA PRO A 43 -6.57 25.78 -12.94
C PRO A 43 -7.21 24.79 -11.96
N ALA A 44 -8.43 24.35 -12.29
CA ALA A 44 -9.08 23.28 -11.57
C ALA A 44 -8.12 22.10 -11.65
N ALA A 45 -7.54 21.70 -10.51
CA ALA A 45 -6.80 20.48 -10.43
C ALA A 45 -7.78 19.36 -10.80
N ALA A 46 -7.70 18.90 -12.05
CA ALA A 46 -8.46 17.75 -12.50
C ALA A 46 -8.21 16.65 -11.46
N ALA A 47 -9.27 16.14 -10.85
CA ALA A 47 -9.18 14.96 -10.02
C ALA A 47 -8.68 13.83 -10.92
N ALA A 48 -7.36 13.64 -10.94
CA ALA A 48 -6.73 12.62 -11.74
C ALA A 48 -7.35 11.28 -11.32
N GLY A 49 -7.95 10.57 -12.28
CA GLY A 49 -8.52 9.25 -12.04
C GLY A 49 -7.47 8.31 -11.43
N ALA A 50 -7.94 7.20 -10.86
CA ALA A 50 -7.04 6.16 -10.35
C ALA A 50 -6.02 5.76 -11.45
N PRO A 51 -4.73 5.62 -11.11
CA PRO A 51 -3.73 5.24 -12.10
C PRO A 51 -4.11 3.89 -12.73
N ALA A 52 -3.92 3.78 -14.04
CA ALA A 52 -4.04 2.52 -14.73
C ALA A 52 -2.82 1.65 -14.37
N LEU A 53 -3.03 0.67 -13.50
CA LEU A 53 -1.97 -0.13 -12.89
C LEU A 53 -2.06 -1.60 -13.33
N LEU A 54 -0.91 -2.27 -13.47
CA LEU A 54 -0.82 -3.73 -13.60
C LEU A 54 -1.33 -4.41 -12.32
N LEU A 55 -2.23 -5.39 -12.43
CA LEU A 55 -2.83 -6.10 -11.31
C LEU A 55 -2.63 -7.62 -11.44
N ALA A 56 -2.26 -8.25 -10.33
CA ALA A 56 -1.96 -9.67 -10.30
C ALA A 56 -3.20 -10.57 -10.18
N THR A 57 -3.20 -11.73 -10.84
CA THR A 57 -4.13 -12.86 -10.59
C THR A 57 -3.61 -13.76 -9.46
N GLU A 58 -4.44 -14.72 -9.00
CA GLU A 58 -3.99 -15.75 -8.04
C GLU A 58 -3.27 -16.88 -8.79
N ASP A 59 -2.29 -17.54 -8.15
CA ASP A 59 -1.64 -18.73 -8.72
C ASP A 59 -2.64 -19.86 -8.99
N GLY A 60 -2.40 -20.58 -10.09
CA GLY A 60 -3.18 -21.73 -10.52
C GLY A 60 -2.27 -22.89 -10.97
N PRO A 61 -2.82 -24.10 -11.13
CA PRO A 61 -2.03 -25.32 -11.39
C PRO A 61 -1.27 -25.28 -12.73
N HIS A 62 -1.64 -24.38 -13.65
CA HIS A 62 -1.08 -24.30 -15.01
C HIS A 62 0.09 -23.31 -15.14
N VAL A 63 0.43 -22.55 -14.08
CA VAL A 63 1.54 -21.58 -14.15
C VAL A 63 2.87 -22.33 -14.13
N ASP A 64 3.59 -22.30 -15.26
CA ASP A 64 4.98 -22.77 -15.37
C ASP A 64 5.94 -21.67 -14.85
N PRO A 65 6.62 -21.90 -13.71
CA PRO A 65 7.46 -20.88 -13.11
C PRO A 65 8.74 -20.58 -13.90
N ARG A 66 9.14 -21.44 -14.86
CA ARG A 66 10.34 -21.21 -15.69
C ARG A 66 10.21 -20.01 -16.62
N GLU A 67 8.98 -19.67 -17.02
CA GLU A 67 8.70 -18.48 -17.83
C GLU A 67 8.69 -17.18 -17.02
N HIS A 68 8.79 -17.27 -15.69
CA HIS A 68 8.59 -16.16 -14.78
C HIS A 68 9.88 -15.74 -14.08
N LEU A 69 9.94 -14.46 -13.76
CA LEU A 69 10.81 -13.92 -12.72
C LEU A 69 10.03 -13.87 -11.41
N VAL A 70 10.63 -14.40 -10.35
CA VAL A 70 10.02 -14.60 -9.04
C VAL A 70 10.64 -13.62 -8.05
N SER A 71 9.79 -12.96 -7.27
CA SER A 71 10.17 -12.01 -6.21
C SER A 71 9.35 -12.22 -4.95
N GLU A 72 9.82 -11.73 -3.80
CA GLU A 72 8.99 -11.67 -2.59
C GLU A 72 7.77 -10.78 -2.84
N LYS A 73 6.60 -11.23 -2.37
CA LYS A 73 5.44 -10.38 -2.22
C LYS A 73 5.61 -9.55 -0.95
N TYR A 74 5.86 -8.26 -1.10
CA TYR A 74 5.98 -7.34 0.02
C TYR A 74 4.62 -6.89 0.54
N ASP A 75 4.45 -6.97 1.86
CA ASP A 75 3.28 -6.46 2.58
C ASP A 75 3.51 -4.99 2.96
N GLY A 76 3.41 -4.11 1.96
CA GLY A 76 3.68 -2.69 2.10
C GLY A 76 2.50 -1.80 1.69
N VAL A 77 2.81 -0.60 1.20
CA VAL A 77 1.84 0.29 0.56
C VAL A 77 2.29 0.57 -0.86
N ARG A 78 1.57 0.00 -1.84
CA ARG A 78 1.80 0.33 -3.26
C ARG A 78 1.69 1.83 -3.50
N ALA A 79 2.75 2.38 -4.04
CA ALA A 79 2.86 3.78 -4.42
C ALA A 79 3.26 3.86 -5.90
N HIS A 80 2.50 4.63 -6.67
CA HIS A 80 2.81 4.91 -8.06
C HIS A 80 3.37 6.33 -8.16
N TRP A 81 4.63 6.46 -8.55
CA TRP A 81 5.23 7.73 -8.90
C TRP A 81 4.86 8.06 -10.36
N ASP A 82 4.11 9.13 -10.58
CA ASP A 82 3.65 9.52 -11.93
C ASP A 82 4.67 10.39 -12.69
N GLY A 83 5.91 10.48 -12.21
CA GLY A 83 6.91 11.42 -12.72
C GLY A 83 6.90 12.77 -12.00
N ARG A 84 5.93 13.04 -11.12
CA ARG A 84 5.84 14.29 -10.35
C ARG A 84 5.40 14.12 -8.90
N GLN A 85 4.49 13.19 -8.61
CA GLN A 85 3.99 12.94 -7.26
C GLN A 85 3.69 11.46 -7.06
N PHE A 86 3.72 11.02 -5.79
CA PHE A 86 3.24 9.70 -5.44
C PHE A 86 1.72 9.64 -5.38
N ARG A 87 1.18 8.52 -5.85
CA ARG A 87 -0.25 8.20 -5.80
C ARG A 87 -0.47 6.83 -5.20
N PHE A 88 -1.47 6.73 -4.34
CA PHE A 88 -2.05 5.45 -3.99
C PHE A 88 -2.69 4.80 -5.21
N ARG A 89 -2.95 3.50 -5.13
CA ARG A 89 -3.79 2.77 -6.10
C ARG A 89 -5.14 3.43 -6.36
N SER A 90 -5.71 4.12 -5.36
CA SER A 90 -6.99 4.83 -5.52
C SER A 90 -6.90 6.15 -6.30
N GLY A 91 -5.70 6.59 -6.70
CA GLY A 91 -5.44 7.89 -7.34
C GLY A 91 -5.17 9.04 -6.39
N ARG A 92 -5.49 8.87 -5.10
CA ARG A 92 -5.19 9.85 -4.04
C ARG A 92 -3.68 10.07 -3.96
N THR A 93 -3.26 11.32 -3.74
CA THR A 93 -1.86 11.67 -3.51
C THR A 93 -1.37 11.12 -2.18
N ILE A 94 -0.13 10.63 -2.18
CA ILE A 94 0.63 10.32 -0.96
C ILE A 94 1.46 11.55 -0.62
N ALA A 95 1.27 12.09 0.59
CA ALA A 95 2.01 13.27 1.08
C ALA A 95 3.42 12.88 1.56
N ALA A 96 4.28 12.48 0.63
CA ALA A 96 5.67 12.17 0.91
C ALA A 96 6.50 13.46 1.12
N PRO A 97 7.49 13.45 2.02
CA PRO A 97 8.43 14.55 2.21
C PRO A 97 9.18 14.91 0.93
N ASP A 98 9.46 16.21 0.73
CA ASP A 98 10.24 16.70 -0.43
C ASP A 98 11.62 16.04 -0.50
N GLU A 99 12.26 15.79 0.65
CA GLU A 99 13.54 15.07 0.75
C GLU A 99 13.46 13.63 0.23
N PHE A 100 12.30 12.98 0.34
CA PHE A 100 12.08 11.65 -0.23
C PHE A 100 11.82 11.73 -1.73
N LEU A 101 11.01 12.70 -2.15
CA LEU A 101 10.65 12.93 -3.56
C LEU A 101 11.86 13.34 -4.40
N ALA A 102 12.82 14.06 -3.82
CA ALA A 102 14.05 14.49 -4.48
C ALA A 102 14.91 13.34 -5.04
N TRP A 103 14.73 12.12 -4.54
CA TRP A 103 15.41 10.93 -5.07
C TRP A 103 14.77 10.37 -6.35
N LEU A 104 13.51 10.73 -6.64
CA LEU A 104 12.74 10.15 -7.73
C LEU A 104 13.00 10.89 -9.06
N PRO A 105 13.15 10.16 -10.18
CA PRO A 105 13.38 10.78 -11.47
C PRO A 105 12.12 11.52 -11.98
N PRO A 106 12.20 12.82 -12.28
CA PRO A 106 11.08 13.55 -12.85
C PRO A 106 10.73 13.01 -14.25
N GLY A 107 9.44 12.98 -14.58
CA GLY A 107 8.93 12.54 -15.88
C GLY A 107 9.05 11.03 -16.16
N THR A 108 9.68 10.25 -15.29
CA THR A 108 9.76 8.78 -15.41
C THR A 108 8.81 8.14 -14.41
N ALA A 109 7.76 7.47 -14.90
CA ALA A 109 6.83 6.77 -14.02
C ALA A 109 7.49 5.55 -13.37
N LEU A 110 7.19 5.29 -12.10
CA LEU A 110 7.69 4.13 -11.36
C LEU A 110 6.55 3.50 -10.58
N ASP A 111 6.52 2.17 -10.53
CA ASP A 111 5.59 1.42 -9.71
C ASP A 111 6.36 0.56 -8.71
N GLY A 112 5.97 0.68 -7.45
CA GLY A 112 6.71 0.09 -6.36
C GLY A 112 5.91 0.03 -5.06
N GLU A 113 6.57 -0.51 -4.05
CA GLU A 113 6.01 -0.69 -2.71
C GLU A 113 6.79 0.18 -1.72
N LEU A 114 6.12 1.09 -1.01
CA LEU A 114 6.70 1.70 0.20
C LEU A 114 6.76 0.62 1.28
N TRP A 115 7.91 0.46 1.92
CA TRP A 115 8.15 -0.69 2.80
C TRP A 115 9.06 -0.37 4.00
N LEU A 116 8.60 -0.75 5.21
CA LEU A 116 9.33 -0.58 6.49
C LEU A 116 10.01 -1.87 6.99
N GLY A 117 9.84 -2.98 6.29
CA GLY A 117 10.25 -4.30 6.76
C GLY A 117 9.07 -5.26 6.93
N ARG A 118 9.40 -6.54 7.12
CA ARG A 118 8.42 -7.61 7.32
C ARG A 118 7.61 -7.37 8.60
N ARG A 119 6.31 -7.68 8.57
CA ARG A 119 5.38 -7.53 9.71
C ARG A 119 5.29 -6.10 10.27
N ARG A 120 5.50 -5.08 9.42
CA ARG A 120 5.40 -3.66 9.78
C ARG A 120 4.31 -2.91 9.02
N PHE A 121 3.37 -3.64 8.39
CA PHE A 121 2.30 -3.05 7.59
C PHE A 121 1.47 -2.01 8.36
N ASP A 122 1.01 -2.31 9.57
CA ASP A 122 0.17 -1.38 10.33
C ASP A 122 0.88 -0.05 10.64
N ALA A 123 2.16 -0.13 11.06
CA ALA A 123 2.98 1.04 11.32
C ALA A 123 3.21 1.87 10.04
N LEU A 124 3.52 1.20 8.92
CA LEU A 124 3.68 1.82 7.61
C LEU A 124 2.38 2.47 7.13
N SER A 125 1.27 1.76 7.23
CA SER A 125 -0.04 2.23 6.78
C SER A 125 -0.47 3.47 7.55
N GLY A 126 -0.20 3.49 8.87
CA GLY A 126 -0.37 4.67 9.69
C GLY A 126 0.49 5.84 9.20
N LEU A 127 1.78 5.61 8.95
CA LEU A 127 2.72 6.63 8.48
C LEU A 127 2.30 7.27 7.15
N VAL A 128 2.04 6.46 6.12
CA VAL A 128 1.78 6.96 4.76
C VAL A 128 0.40 7.64 4.64
N ARG A 129 -0.55 7.32 5.54
CA ARG A 129 -1.87 7.98 5.57
C ARG A 129 -1.85 9.29 6.37
N ARG A 130 -0.89 9.49 7.28
CA ARG A 130 -0.73 10.77 7.97
C ARG A 130 -0.20 11.78 6.95
N ALA A 131 -0.95 12.85 6.72
CA ALA A 131 -0.54 13.95 5.85
C ALA A 131 0.45 14.88 6.56
N THR A 132 1.55 14.32 7.08
CA THR A 132 2.61 15.07 7.76
C THR A 132 3.90 14.93 6.97
N PRO A 133 4.19 15.87 6.03
CA PRO A 133 5.30 15.77 5.08
C PRO A 133 6.71 15.83 5.70
N SER A 134 6.85 15.90 7.03
CA SER A 134 8.12 16.00 7.74
C SER A 134 8.30 14.94 8.83
N ASP A 135 7.47 13.87 8.82
CA ASP A 135 7.61 12.78 9.79
C ASP A 135 8.98 12.07 9.57
N PRO A 136 9.91 12.11 10.54
CA PRO A 136 11.25 11.55 10.39
C PRO A 136 11.24 10.03 10.16
N ALA A 137 10.13 9.35 10.43
CA ALA A 137 9.97 7.92 10.14
C ALA A 137 10.07 7.59 8.64
N TRP A 138 9.88 8.57 7.75
CA TRP A 138 10.11 8.39 6.31
C TRP A 138 11.55 8.00 5.96
N ARG A 139 12.53 8.36 6.80
CA ARG A 139 13.95 8.01 6.58
C ARG A 139 14.22 6.50 6.69
N ALA A 140 13.33 5.76 7.33
CA ALA A 140 13.42 4.31 7.44
C ALA A 140 12.72 3.58 6.28
N LEU A 141 11.99 4.29 5.42
CA LEU A 141 11.27 3.69 4.30
C LEU A 141 12.20 3.36 3.15
N ARG A 142 11.91 2.21 2.53
CA ARG A 142 12.39 1.89 1.19
C ARG A 142 11.24 2.03 0.20
N TYR A 143 11.57 2.42 -1.03
CA TYR A 143 10.67 2.31 -2.16
C TYR A 143 11.16 1.17 -3.05
N LEU A 144 10.50 0.02 -2.92
CA LEU A 144 10.84 -1.22 -3.60
C LEU A 144 10.24 -1.19 -5.01
N LEU A 145 11.06 -0.88 -6.01
CA LEU A 145 10.67 -0.78 -7.41
C LEU A 145 10.45 -2.17 -8.00
N PHE A 146 9.26 -2.42 -8.53
CA PHE A 146 8.95 -3.70 -9.18
C PHE A 146 8.46 -3.55 -10.61
N GLU A 147 8.10 -2.35 -11.07
CA GLU A 147 7.73 -2.10 -12.47
C GLU A 147 8.13 -0.70 -12.95
N LEU A 148 8.30 -0.57 -14.28
CA LEU A 148 8.70 0.65 -14.97
C LEU A 148 7.72 0.94 -16.12
N PRO A 149 6.57 1.59 -15.86
CA PRO A 149 5.63 1.97 -16.90
C PRO A 149 6.31 2.86 -17.96
N GLY A 150 6.15 2.53 -19.24
CA GLY A 150 6.82 3.23 -20.35
C GLY A 150 8.29 2.84 -20.55
N GLY A 151 8.80 1.84 -19.83
CA GLY A 151 10.13 1.26 -20.04
C GLY A 151 10.19 0.32 -21.25
N ALA A 152 11.20 -0.56 -21.23
CA ALA A 152 11.43 -1.54 -22.29
C ALA A 152 10.22 -2.48 -22.52
N PRO A 153 10.07 -3.06 -23.73
CA PRO A 153 8.93 -3.92 -24.07
C PRO A 153 8.81 -5.15 -23.16
N ARG A 154 9.91 -5.76 -22.73
CA ARG A 154 9.88 -6.99 -21.91
C ARG A 154 10.14 -6.71 -20.43
N PHE A 155 9.54 -7.50 -19.56
CA PHE A 155 9.71 -7.33 -18.12
C PHE A 155 11.17 -7.55 -17.66
N ASP A 156 11.85 -8.57 -18.19
CA ASP A 156 13.25 -8.84 -17.87
C ASP A 156 14.20 -7.68 -18.22
N GLU A 157 13.92 -6.95 -19.30
CA GLU A 157 14.60 -5.71 -19.66
C GLU A 157 14.26 -4.56 -18.70
N ARG A 158 12.98 -4.39 -18.35
CA ARG A 158 12.55 -3.38 -17.36
C ARG A 158 13.19 -3.61 -16.00
N VAL A 159 13.36 -4.87 -15.57
CA VAL A 159 14.09 -5.21 -14.33
C VAL A 159 15.53 -4.70 -14.38
N ARG A 160 16.25 -4.87 -15.49
CA ARG A 160 17.60 -4.32 -15.65
C ARG A 160 17.62 -2.79 -15.59
N GLN A 161 16.62 -2.14 -16.19
CA GLN A 161 16.48 -0.69 -16.12
C GLN A 161 16.24 -0.20 -14.68
N LEU A 162 15.38 -0.89 -13.92
CA LEU A 162 15.13 -0.60 -12.50
C LEU A 162 16.38 -0.78 -11.64
N GLN A 163 17.14 -1.86 -11.88
CA GLN A 163 18.41 -2.12 -11.20
C GLN A 163 19.43 -1.01 -11.47
N ALA A 164 19.60 -0.61 -12.73
CA ALA A 164 20.48 0.49 -13.11
C ALA A 164 20.05 1.83 -12.49
N LEU A 165 18.74 2.10 -12.47
CA LEU A 165 18.15 3.31 -11.89
C LEU A 165 18.44 3.42 -10.39
N ALA A 166 18.29 2.32 -9.64
CA ALA A 166 18.59 2.25 -8.22
C ALA A 166 20.10 2.35 -7.96
N ALA A 167 20.92 1.63 -8.73
CA ALA A 167 22.39 1.63 -8.59
C ALA A 167 23.02 3.01 -8.86
N ALA A 168 22.45 3.80 -9.77
CA ALA A 168 22.89 5.16 -10.06
C ALA A 168 22.62 6.16 -8.91
N ARG A 169 21.90 5.74 -7.85
CA ARG A 169 21.50 6.59 -6.71
C ARG A 169 21.88 5.92 -5.38
N PRO A 170 23.18 5.72 -5.11
CA PRO A 170 23.62 5.11 -3.85
C PRO A 170 23.15 5.96 -2.66
N GLY A 171 22.70 5.30 -1.59
CA GLY A 171 22.17 5.96 -0.40
C GLY A 171 20.71 6.45 -0.51
N SER A 172 20.11 6.37 -1.70
CA SER A 172 18.67 6.66 -1.86
C SER A 172 17.80 5.56 -1.25
N PRO A 173 16.52 5.85 -0.94
CA PRO A 173 15.58 4.82 -0.48
C PRO A 173 15.09 3.89 -1.62
N LEU A 174 15.50 4.13 -2.86
CA LEU A 174 15.06 3.36 -4.03
C LEU A 174 15.84 2.05 -4.10
N GLN A 175 15.11 0.94 -4.21
CA GLN A 175 15.70 -0.38 -4.39
C GLN A 175 14.92 -1.14 -5.44
N ALA A 176 15.60 -1.71 -6.44
CA ALA A 176 14.97 -2.66 -7.33
C ALA A 176 14.67 -3.94 -6.55
N VAL A 177 13.44 -4.45 -6.67
CA VAL A 177 13.06 -5.74 -6.10
C VAL A 177 13.92 -6.84 -6.71
N GLU A 178 14.48 -7.70 -5.86
CA GLU A 178 15.23 -8.87 -6.31
C GLU A 178 14.32 -9.82 -7.12
N GLN A 179 14.81 -10.22 -8.29
CA GLN A 179 14.12 -11.12 -9.21
C GLN A 179 14.97 -12.37 -9.41
N ARG A 180 14.36 -13.55 -9.29
CA ARG A 180 15.03 -14.85 -9.42
C ARG A 180 14.32 -15.72 -10.45
N ARG A 181 15.06 -16.57 -11.15
CA ARG A 181 14.49 -17.70 -11.88
C ARG A 181 14.46 -18.91 -10.98
N VAL A 182 13.44 -19.75 -11.15
CA VAL A 182 13.34 -21.06 -10.49
C VAL A 182 13.13 -22.13 -11.57
N ALA A 183 13.67 -23.32 -11.34
CA ALA A 183 13.70 -24.40 -12.32
C ALA A 183 12.37 -25.13 -12.45
N ASP A 184 11.62 -25.25 -11.36
CA ASP A 184 10.35 -25.99 -11.33
C ASP A 184 9.44 -25.54 -10.18
N ARG A 185 8.25 -26.14 -10.13
CA ARG A 185 7.25 -25.85 -9.08
C ARG A 185 7.71 -26.31 -7.70
N ALA A 186 8.53 -27.36 -7.58
CA ALA A 186 9.02 -27.80 -6.27
C ALA A 186 9.99 -26.75 -5.68
N GLU A 187 10.87 -26.19 -6.49
CA GLU A 187 11.73 -25.07 -6.10
C GLU A 187 10.94 -23.81 -5.75
N LEU A 188 9.92 -23.47 -6.55
CA LEU A 188 9.02 -22.35 -6.24
C LEU A 188 8.36 -22.51 -4.86
N MET A 189 7.88 -23.71 -4.53
CA MET A 189 7.24 -23.97 -3.24
C MET A 189 8.25 -23.93 -2.08
N ARG A 190 9.49 -24.42 -2.26
CA ARG A 190 10.55 -24.25 -1.25
C ARG A 190 10.87 -22.77 -1.00
N LEU A 191 10.99 -21.99 -2.07
CA LEU A 191 11.23 -20.54 -1.97
C LEU A 191 10.08 -19.82 -1.25
N LEU A 192 8.82 -20.23 -1.50
CA LEU A 192 7.65 -19.72 -0.80
C LEU A 192 7.76 -20.00 0.70
N ASP A 193 8.04 -21.25 1.07
CA ASP A 193 8.14 -21.67 2.47
C ASP A 193 9.27 -20.94 3.21
N GLU A 194 10.43 -20.79 2.57
CA GLU A 194 11.56 -20.02 3.11
C GLU A 194 11.19 -18.55 3.33
N THR A 195 10.54 -17.93 2.34
CA THR A 195 10.10 -16.53 2.40
C THR A 195 9.11 -16.32 3.55
N VAL A 196 8.11 -17.20 3.67
CA VAL A 196 7.09 -17.14 4.73
C VAL A 196 7.69 -17.41 6.11
N ARG A 197 8.61 -18.39 6.24
CA ARG A 197 9.31 -18.68 7.49
C ARG A 197 10.13 -17.48 7.97
N ALA A 198 10.73 -16.75 7.03
CA ALA A 198 11.47 -15.54 7.31
C ALA A 198 10.56 -14.31 7.51
N GLY A 199 9.23 -14.48 7.48
CA GLY A 199 8.22 -13.47 7.79
C GLY A 199 7.66 -12.69 6.60
N GLY A 200 8.00 -13.08 5.36
CA GLY A 200 7.44 -12.50 4.14
C GLY A 200 6.00 -12.95 3.88
N GLU A 201 5.29 -12.26 2.99
CA GLU A 201 3.86 -12.49 2.75
C GLU A 201 3.60 -13.64 1.74
N GLY A 202 4.55 -13.86 0.83
CA GLY A 202 4.42 -14.81 -0.27
C GLY A 202 5.37 -14.46 -1.41
N LEU A 203 5.03 -14.87 -2.63
CA LEU A 203 5.79 -14.60 -3.85
C LEU A 203 4.94 -13.90 -4.90
N MET A 204 5.61 -13.16 -5.78
CA MET A 204 5.07 -12.61 -7.02
C MET A 204 5.82 -13.26 -8.18
N LEU A 205 5.10 -13.75 -9.18
CA LEU A 205 5.63 -14.30 -10.41
C LEU A 205 5.25 -13.37 -11.56
N HIS A 206 6.23 -12.81 -12.25
CA HIS A 206 6.00 -11.95 -13.40
C HIS A 206 6.60 -12.60 -14.64
N ARG A 207 5.80 -12.83 -15.68
CA ARG A 207 6.27 -13.47 -16.90
C ARG A 207 7.39 -12.63 -17.51
N ALA A 208 8.53 -13.25 -17.82
CA ALA A 208 9.77 -12.54 -18.10
C ALA A 208 9.72 -11.72 -19.40
N ASP A 209 8.99 -12.21 -20.41
CA ASP A 209 8.80 -11.56 -21.71
C ASP A 209 7.60 -10.61 -21.74
N ALA A 210 6.95 -10.37 -20.60
CA ALA A 210 5.65 -9.70 -20.58
C ALA A 210 5.72 -8.22 -21.01
N PRO A 211 4.83 -7.78 -21.93
CA PRO A 211 4.59 -6.37 -22.15
C PRO A 211 3.96 -5.73 -20.91
N TYR A 212 4.25 -4.45 -20.69
CA TYR A 212 3.53 -3.69 -19.66
C TYR A 212 2.06 -3.55 -20.07
N ARG A 213 1.16 -4.15 -19.30
CA ARG A 213 -0.30 -4.08 -19.50
C ARG A 213 -0.97 -3.71 -18.20
N THR A 214 -1.86 -2.73 -18.26
CA THR A 214 -2.66 -2.33 -17.10
C THR A 214 -3.89 -3.22 -16.95
N GLY A 215 -4.47 -3.24 -15.76
CA GLY A 215 -5.55 -4.16 -15.44
C GLY A 215 -5.06 -5.52 -14.96
N ARG A 216 -6.01 -6.43 -14.74
CA ARG A 216 -5.73 -7.77 -14.22
C ARG A 216 -5.30 -8.69 -15.36
N SER A 217 -4.18 -9.37 -15.18
CA SER A 217 -3.62 -10.27 -16.19
C SER A 217 -2.86 -11.42 -15.55
N GLU A 218 -2.82 -12.57 -16.23
CA GLU A 218 -2.01 -13.73 -15.85
C GLU A 218 -0.51 -13.51 -16.07
N LEU A 219 -0.11 -12.40 -16.71
CA LEU A 219 1.30 -12.00 -16.83
C LEU A 219 1.94 -11.69 -15.46
N LEU A 220 1.13 -11.40 -14.45
CA LEU A 220 1.56 -11.19 -13.07
C LEU A 220 0.69 -12.02 -12.13
N VAL A 221 1.30 -12.92 -11.38
CA VAL A 221 0.63 -13.87 -10.51
C VAL A 221 1.13 -13.69 -9.09
N LYS A 222 0.22 -13.73 -8.11
CA LYS A 222 0.58 -13.77 -6.69
C LYS A 222 0.43 -15.21 -6.16
N LEU A 223 1.50 -15.71 -5.56
CA LEU A 223 1.53 -17.00 -4.88
C LEU A 223 1.60 -16.76 -3.37
N LYS A 224 0.60 -17.26 -2.65
CA LYS A 224 0.51 -17.15 -1.19
C LYS A 224 0.52 -18.54 -0.56
N PRO A 225 1.04 -18.68 0.68
CA PRO A 225 0.96 -19.94 1.37
C PRO A 225 -0.50 -20.38 1.55
N GLN A 226 -0.73 -21.68 1.38
CA GLN A 226 -1.97 -22.34 1.70
C GLN A 226 -1.65 -23.50 2.63
N PHE A 227 -2.25 -23.48 3.80
CA PHE A 227 -2.06 -24.52 4.80
C PHE A 227 -3.38 -25.22 5.06
N ASP A 228 -3.36 -26.54 5.10
CA ASP A 228 -4.51 -27.33 5.52
C ASP A 228 -4.28 -27.79 6.96
N ALA A 229 -5.36 -27.83 7.74
CA ALA A 229 -5.38 -28.35 9.09
C ALA A 229 -6.74 -29.01 9.36
N GLU A 230 -6.79 -29.75 10.46
CA GLU A 230 -8.00 -30.44 10.89
C GLU A 230 -8.47 -29.92 12.26
N GLY A 231 -9.77 -30.04 12.51
CA GLY A 231 -10.37 -29.74 13.79
C GLY A 231 -11.63 -30.56 14.03
N VAL A 232 -11.90 -30.86 15.29
CA VAL A 232 -13.12 -31.57 15.72
C VAL A 232 -14.23 -30.54 15.90
N VAL A 233 -15.39 -30.77 15.29
CA VAL A 233 -16.57 -29.90 15.48
C VAL A 233 -17.08 -30.04 16.92
N VAL A 234 -17.06 -28.95 17.68
CA VAL A 234 -17.49 -28.94 19.09
C VAL A 234 -18.74 -28.08 19.33
N ALA A 235 -19.08 -27.18 18.42
CA ALA A 235 -20.36 -26.47 18.45
C ALA A 235 -20.78 -25.97 17.07
N HIS A 236 -22.08 -25.74 16.90
CA HIS A 236 -22.65 -24.97 15.79
C HIS A 236 -23.02 -23.57 16.31
N LEU A 237 -22.63 -22.55 15.57
CA LEU A 237 -22.92 -21.15 15.90
C LEU A 237 -23.98 -20.62 14.91
N PRO A 238 -25.07 -20.00 15.41
CA PRO A 238 -26.17 -19.55 14.57
C PRO A 238 -25.72 -18.44 13.61
N GLY A 239 -26.23 -18.47 12.39
CA GLY A 239 -26.00 -17.44 11.40
C GLY A 239 -26.83 -16.18 11.66
N GLN A 240 -26.37 -15.07 11.08
CA GLN A 240 -27.05 -13.78 11.10
C GLN A 240 -27.28 -13.28 9.67
N GLY A 241 -28.19 -12.33 9.49
CA GLY A 241 -28.51 -11.76 8.18
C GLY A 241 -28.96 -12.83 7.19
N ARG A 242 -28.28 -12.96 6.04
CA ARG A 242 -28.58 -13.98 5.00
C ARG A 242 -28.44 -15.44 5.46
N HIS A 243 -27.85 -15.67 6.63
CA HIS A 243 -27.69 -16.99 7.23
C HIS A 243 -28.53 -17.15 8.51
N ALA A 244 -29.49 -16.27 8.78
CA ALA A 244 -30.43 -16.44 9.89
C ALA A 244 -31.21 -17.76 9.75
N GLY A 245 -31.37 -18.48 10.86
CA GLY A 245 -32.07 -19.78 10.91
C GLY A 245 -31.22 -20.99 10.45
N ARG A 246 -29.97 -20.78 10.05
CA ARG A 246 -29.04 -21.85 9.61
C ARG A 246 -27.63 -21.64 10.15
N LEU A 247 -26.69 -22.53 9.78
CA LEU A 247 -25.31 -22.44 10.26
C LEU A 247 -24.65 -21.11 9.87
N GLY A 248 -24.17 -20.39 10.89
CA GLY A 248 -23.27 -19.26 10.72
C GLY A 248 -21.82 -19.72 10.63
N ALA A 249 -21.40 -20.47 11.64
CA ALA A 249 -20.03 -20.98 11.76
C ALA A 249 -19.97 -22.27 12.59
N LEU A 250 -18.94 -23.08 12.38
CA LEU A 250 -18.55 -24.15 13.30
C LEU A 250 -17.59 -23.58 14.34
N GLU A 251 -17.69 -24.05 15.58
CA GLU A 251 -16.58 -23.98 16.54
C GLU A 251 -15.82 -25.30 16.49
N LEU A 252 -14.53 -25.22 16.18
CA LEU A 252 -13.63 -26.37 16.09
C LEU A 252 -12.70 -26.40 17.30
N ARG A 253 -12.40 -27.60 17.80
CA ARG A 253 -11.26 -27.86 18.68
C ARG A 253 -10.09 -28.38 17.83
N LEU A 254 -8.97 -27.67 17.86
CA LEU A 254 -7.75 -28.02 17.16
C LEU A 254 -6.96 -29.08 17.94
N ALA A 255 -5.94 -29.68 17.30
CA ALA A 255 -5.08 -30.69 17.92
C ALA A 255 -4.35 -30.20 19.19
N ASP A 256 -4.06 -28.90 19.26
CA ASP A 256 -3.46 -28.25 20.44
C ASP A 256 -4.47 -27.83 21.52
N GLY A 257 -5.73 -28.26 21.38
CA GLY A 257 -6.82 -27.99 22.32
C GLY A 257 -7.48 -26.61 22.17
N ARG A 258 -6.93 -25.71 21.36
CA ARG A 258 -7.50 -24.37 21.16
C ARG A 258 -8.78 -24.41 20.33
N ARG A 259 -9.62 -23.39 20.50
CA ARG A 259 -10.87 -23.22 19.75
C ARG A 259 -10.70 -22.26 18.57
N LEU A 260 -11.26 -22.63 17.42
CA LEU A 260 -11.29 -21.82 16.20
C LEU A 260 -12.73 -21.73 15.70
N ARG A 261 -13.20 -20.52 15.38
CA ARG A 261 -14.47 -20.34 14.68
C ARG A 261 -14.25 -20.35 13.17
N LEU A 262 -14.96 -21.22 12.48
CA LEU A 262 -14.88 -21.40 11.03
C LEU A 262 -16.22 -21.03 10.41
N GLY A 263 -16.30 -19.87 9.74
CA GLY A 263 -17.57 -19.30 9.24
C GLY A 263 -17.71 -19.22 7.71
N THR A 264 -16.67 -19.60 6.96
CA THR A 264 -16.63 -19.50 5.49
C THR A 264 -16.24 -20.84 4.87
N GLY A 265 -16.48 -21.00 3.57
CA GLY A 265 -16.18 -22.24 2.84
C GLY A 265 -17.35 -23.22 2.74
N PHE A 266 -18.45 -22.99 3.46
CA PHE A 266 -19.66 -23.81 3.36
C PHE A 266 -20.54 -23.40 2.17
N SER A 267 -20.99 -24.39 1.43
CA SER A 267 -22.13 -24.31 0.51
C SER A 267 -23.44 -24.01 1.27
N ASP A 268 -24.50 -23.63 0.55
CA ASP A 268 -25.82 -23.44 1.18
C ASP A 268 -26.35 -24.74 1.78
N ALA A 269 -26.17 -25.88 1.09
CA ALA A 269 -26.56 -27.20 1.59
C ALA A 269 -25.85 -27.56 2.91
N GLU A 270 -24.55 -27.28 3.02
CA GLU A 270 -23.79 -27.49 4.27
C GLU A 270 -24.16 -26.49 5.37
N ARG A 271 -24.79 -25.35 5.03
CA ARG A 271 -25.32 -24.45 6.07
C ARG A 271 -26.65 -24.92 6.61
N ASP A 272 -27.46 -25.50 5.75
CA ASP A 272 -28.77 -26.04 6.10
C ASP A 272 -28.61 -27.41 6.82
N THR A 273 -27.60 -28.20 6.41
CA THR A 273 -27.22 -29.47 7.03
C THR A 273 -25.74 -29.43 7.43
N PRO A 274 -25.40 -28.87 8.61
CA PRO A 274 -24.01 -28.68 9.02
C PRO A 274 -23.28 -29.99 9.36
N PRO A 275 -21.95 -30.04 9.23
CA PRO A 275 -21.14 -31.15 9.73
C PRO A 275 -21.46 -31.47 11.20
N PRO A 276 -21.71 -32.73 11.56
CA PRO A 276 -22.21 -33.10 12.88
C PRO A 276 -21.18 -32.82 13.99
N LEU A 277 -21.65 -32.60 15.21
CA LEU A 277 -20.78 -32.49 16.38
C LEU A 277 -19.94 -33.78 16.51
N GLY A 278 -18.66 -33.63 16.86
CA GLY A 278 -17.70 -34.73 16.97
C GLY A 278 -17.01 -35.10 15.65
N SER A 279 -17.54 -34.71 14.49
CA SER A 279 -16.87 -34.96 13.21
C SER A 279 -15.55 -34.21 13.09
N ILE A 280 -14.61 -34.78 12.34
CA ILE A 280 -13.36 -34.11 11.96
C ILE A 280 -13.58 -33.43 10.62
N VAL A 281 -13.24 -32.15 10.54
CA VAL A 281 -13.29 -31.39 9.29
C VAL A 281 -11.89 -30.91 8.92
N SER A 282 -11.58 -30.97 7.63
CA SER A 282 -10.41 -30.29 7.07
C SER A 282 -10.77 -28.86 6.71
N PHE A 283 -9.89 -27.93 7.03
CA PHE A 283 -10.02 -26.52 6.67
C PHE A 283 -8.69 -25.98 6.14
N ARG A 284 -8.77 -24.99 5.25
CA ARG A 284 -7.62 -24.28 4.70
C ARG A 284 -7.47 -22.94 5.38
N TYR A 285 -6.25 -22.50 5.64
CA TYR A 285 -5.95 -21.17 6.16
C TYR A 285 -4.71 -20.57 5.47
N ARG A 286 -4.56 -19.25 5.56
CA ARG A 286 -3.51 -18.51 4.84
C ARG A 286 -2.47 -17.88 5.77
N GLU A 287 -2.87 -17.55 6.99
CA GLU A 287 -2.03 -16.88 7.97
C GLU A 287 -2.21 -17.50 9.35
N ARG A 288 -1.31 -17.17 10.27
CA ARG A 288 -1.52 -17.40 11.70
C ARG A 288 -1.50 -16.07 12.44
N THR A 289 -2.31 -15.95 13.47
CA THR A 289 -2.21 -14.85 14.44
C THR A 289 -0.85 -14.89 15.14
N PRO A 290 -0.43 -13.82 15.86
CA PRO A 290 0.80 -13.84 16.64
C PRO A 290 0.87 -14.98 17.67
N SER A 291 -0.28 -15.43 18.20
CA SER A 291 -0.39 -16.58 19.10
C SER A 291 -0.40 -17.93 18.37
N GLY A 292 -0.32 -17.94 17.04
CA GLY A 292 -0.26 -19.15 16.22
C GLY A 292 -1.61 -19.76 15.84
N LEU A 293 -2.75 -19.11 16.14
CA LEU A 293 -4.07 -19.57 15.69
C LEU A 293 -4.24 -19.34 14.17
N PRO A 294 -4.76 -20.31 13.41
CA PRO A 294 -5.11 -20.13 11.99
C PRO A 294 -6.00 -18.90 11.75
N ARG A 295 -5.69 -18.15 10.69
CA ARG A 295 -6.41 -16.95 10.25
C ARG A 295 -6.76 -17.04 8.77
N PHE A 296 -7.88 -16.42 8.39
CA PHE A 296 -8.48 -16.53 7.07
C PHE A 296 -8.77 -17.99 6.72
N ALA A 297 -9.31 -18.72 7.71
CA ALA A 297 -9.66 -20.12 7.57
C ALA A 297 -10.99 -20.29 6.83
N SER A 298 -11.08 -21.30 5.98
CA SER A 298 -12.29 -21.70 5.26
C SER A 298 -12.44 -23.22 5.26
N PHE A 299 -13.67 -23.69 5.46
CA PHE A 299 -14.02 -25.11 5.37
C PHE A 299 -13.65 -25.70 4.01
N LEU A 300 -13.15 -26.94 4.01
CA LEU A 300 -12.88 -27.71 2.79
C LEU A 300 -13.85 -28.89 2.65
N ARG A 301 -13.87 -29.77 3.66
CA ARG A 301 -14.67 -31.00 3.65
C ARG A 301 -14.74 -31.62 5.04
N VAL A 302 -15.77 -32.44 5.25
CA VAL A 302 -15.76 -33.43 6.34
C VAL A 302 -14.75 -34.52 5.97
N ARG A 303 -13.97 -34.98 6.94
CA ARG A 303 -13.06 -36.09 6.73
C ARG A 303 -13.87 -37.38 6.71
N GLU A 304 -13.73 -38.14 5.63
CA GLU A 304 -14.25 -39.51 5.56
C GLU A 304 -13.37 -40.38 6.49
N GLU A 305 -14.02 -41.17 7.34
CA GLU A 305 -13.32 -42.21 8.10
C GLU A 305 -12.80 -43.26 7.12
N PRO A 306 -11.55 -43.76 7.28
CA PRO A 306 -11.03 -44.87 6.47
C PRO A 306 -11.87 -46.14 6.60
#